data_AF-A0A6I3LR14-F1
#
_entry.id   AF-A0A6I3LR14-F1
#
_cell.length_a   1.000
_cell.length_b   1.000
_cell.length_c   1.000
_cell.angle_alpha   90.00
_cell.angle_beta   90.00
_cell.angle_gamma   90.00
#
_symmetry.space_group_name_H-M   'P 1'
#
loop_
_entity.id
_entity.type
_entity.pdbx_description
1 polymer ?
#
loop_
_entity_poly.entity_id
_entity_poly.type
_entity_poly.pdbx_seq_one_letter_code
_entity_poly.pdbx_strand_id
1 'polypeptide(L)'
;MNEIPEIENKIEALYLYINSNSADQEGDSWYYDHNPKIVSHINSFSKTECEKFVSELWNWKEEIIFDLADPFLNIVNPNLNGSYLYCKLILYVDDIESQEYLVQNIQVVHNIPIKAQPIDFYLDLAKKILIINEKNNQNYNYAVEEIRSKITTEKS
;
A
#
# COMPACT_ATOMS: atom_id res chain seq x y z
N MET A 1 18.90 -8.31 -12.72
CA MET A 1 17.78 -7.46 -12.29
C MET A 1 17.87 -6.15 -13.04
N ASN A 2 16.72 -5.64 -13.49
CA ASN A 2 16.67 -4.36 -14.19
C ASN A 2 16.92 -3.22 -13.20
N GLU A 3 17.38 -2.07 -13.67
CA GLU A 3 17.46 -0.83 -12.88
C GLU A 3 16.24 0.05 -13.17
N ILE A 4 15.92 0.99 -12.28
CA ILE A 4 14.87 1.99 -12.56
C ILE A 4 15.37 2.86 -13.71
N PRO A 5 14.62 2.99 -14.82
CA PRO A 5 15.10 3.73 -15.99
C PRO A 5 15.25 5.23 -15.69
N GLU A 6 16.34 5.83 -16.18
CA GLU A 6 16.62 7.25 -16.04
C GLU A 6 15.80 8.07 -17.05
N ILE A 7 14.49 8.18 -16.82
CA ILE A 7 13.59 9.04 -17.60
C ILE A 7 13.04 10.18 -16.73
N GLU A 8 12.69 11.31 -17.36
CA GLU A 8 12.26 12.52 -16.67
C GLU A 8 11.02 12.30 -15.79
N ASN A 9 10.06 11.51 -16.28
CA ASN A 9 8.87 11.17 -15.52
C ASN A 9 9.15 10.03 -14.53
N LYS A 10 9.49 10.38 -13.29
CA LYS A 10 9.82 9.40 -12.24
C LYS A 10 8.71 8.41 -11.93
N ILE A 11 7.44 8.81 -12.07
CA ILE A 11 6.29 7.92 -11.80
C ILE A 11 6.20 6.84 -12.89
N GLU A 12 6.40 7.24 -14.15
CA GLU A 12 6.48 6.31 -15.27
C GLU A 12 7.71 5.41 -15.17
N ALA A 13 8.85 5.95 -14.72
CA ALA A 13 10.06 5.15 -14.47
C ALA A 13 9.79 4.03 -13.46
N LEU A 14 9.09 4.36 -12.37
CA LEU A 14 8.70 3.40 -11.35
C LEU A 14 7.77 2.32 -11.92
N TYR A 15 6.74 2.72 -12.67
CA TYR A 15 5.83 1.78 -13.32
C TYR A 15 6.57 0.79 -14.22
N LEU A 16 7.43 1.30 -15.11
CA LEU A 16 8.20 0.49 -16.04
C LEU A 16 9.11 -0.49 -15.30
N TYR A 17 9.74 -0.04 -14.22
CA TYR A 17 10.60 -0.88 -13.39
C TYR A 17 9.82 -2.05 -12.78
N ILE A 18 8.72 -1.78 -12.07
CA ILE A 18 7.92 -2.83 -11.40
C ILE A 18 7.39 -3.81 -12.45
N ASN A 19 6.78 -3.29 -13.51
CA ASN A 19 6.24 -4.11 -14.60
C ASN A 19 7.32 -4.95 -15.30
N SER A 20 8.56 -4.47 -15.40
CA SER A 20 9.66 -5.24 -16.01
C SER A 20 10.20 -6.37 -15.12
N ASN A 21 9.94 -6.32 -13.82
CA ASN A 21 10.38 -7.32 -12.84
C ASN A 21 9.20 -8.12 -12.26
N SER A 22 7.97 -7.99 -12.77
CA SER A 22 6.78 -8.68 -12.24
C SER A 22 6.83 -10.22 -12.35
N ALA A 23 7.71 -10.74 -13.21
CA ALA A 23 7.98 -12.17 -13.33
C ALA A 23 8.97 -12.70 -12.28
N ASP A 24 9.63 -11.81 -11.52
CA ASP A 24 10.43 -12.21 -10.38
C ASP A 24 9.49 -12.56 -9.21
N GLN A 25 9.55 -13.81 -8.78
CA GLN A 25 8.72 -14.37 -7.72
C GLN A 25 9.59 -14.81 -6.54
N GLU A 26 10.88 -14.50 -6.54
CA GLU A 26 11.78 -14.81 -5.45
C GLU A 26 11.59 -13.79 -4.32
N GLY A 27 10.94 -14.18 -3.23
CA GLY A 27 10.67 -13.28 -2.10
C GLY A 27 11.93 -12.58 -1.54
N ASP A 28 13.08 -13.26 -1.57
CA ASP A 28 14.36 -12.70 -1.15
C ASP A 28 14.87 -11.59 -2.10
N SER A 29 14.74 -11.75 -3.42
CA SER A 29 15.14 -10.68 -4.36
C SER A 29 14.22 -9.47 -4.22
N TRP A 30 12.93 -9.71 -4.00
CA TRP A 30 11.96 -8.65 -3.78
C TRP A 30 12.27 -7.84 -2.53
N TYR A 31 12.48 -8.54 -1.42
CA TYR A 31 12.71 -7.89 -0.13
C TYR A 31 14.07 -7.20 -0.05
N TYR A 32 15.14 -7.83 -0.54
CA TYR A 32 16.51 -7.34 -0.36
C TYR A 32 17.05 -6.46 -1.51
N ASP A 33 16.49 -6.52 -2.72
CA ASP A 33 16.92 -5.67 -3.85
C ASP A 33 15.81 -4.73 -4.33
N HIS A 34 14.66 -5.25 -4.73
CA HIS A 34 13.63 -4.44 -5.38
C HIS A 34 12.99 -3.42 -4.44
N ASN A 35 12.59 -3.83 -3.25
CA ASN A 35 11.93 -2.97 -2.28
C ASN A 35 12.81 -1.75 -1.88
N PRO A 36 14.09 -1.91 -1.47
CA PRO A 36 14.98 -0.77 -1.20
C PRO A 36 15.10 0.23 -2.36
N LYS A 37 15.20 -0.26 -3.61
CA LYS A 37 15.28 0.58 -4.81
C LYS A 37 14.01 1.40 -5.03
N ILE A 38 12.85 0.74 -4.94
CA ILE A 38 11.54 1.38 -5.06
C ILE A 38 11.35 2.45 -3.98
N VAL A 39 11.64 2.11 -2.73
CA VAL A 39 11.53 3.02 -1.58
C VAL A 39 12.44 4.23 -1.77
N SER A 40 13.70 4.02 -2.15
CA SER A 40 14.65 5.10 -2.44
C SER A 40 14.12 6.04 -3.53
N HIS A 41 13.59 5.48 -4.60
CA HIS A 41 13.04 6.25 -5.72
C HIS A 41 11.82 7.08 -5.32
N ILE A 42 10.86 6.49 -4.62
CA ILE A 42 9.66 7.20 -4.11
C ILE A 42 10.06 8.30 -3.11
N ASN A 43 11.04 8.03 -2.25
CA ASN A 43 11.54 9.04 -1.30
C ASN A 43 12.23 10.23 -2.00
N SER A 44 12.64 10.09 -3.27
CA SER A 44 13.19 11.19 -4.07
C SER A 44 12.13 12.11 -4.69
N PHE A 45 10.84 11.77 -4.59
CA PHE A 45 9.77 12.56 -5.18
C PHE A 45 9.63 13.91 -4.47
N SER A 46 9.55 14.97 -5.26
CA SER A 46 9.08 16.28 -4.84
C SER A 46 7.60 16.22 -4.43
N LYS A 47 7.12 17.25 -3.74
CA LYS A 47 5.72 17.35 -3.34
C LYS A 47 4.75 17.19 -4.52
N THR A 48 5.02 17.86 -5.64
CA THR A 48 4.18 17.78 -6.85
C THR A 48 4.21 16.39 -7.47
N GLU A 49 5.36 15.72 -7.47
CA GLU A 49 5.46 14.32 -7.91
C GLU A 49 4.68 13.38 -6.98
N CYS A 50 4.69 13.62 -5.65
CA CYS A 50 3.89 12.85 -4.70
C CYS A 50 2.38 13.01 -4.94
N GLU A 51 1.90 14.23 -5.15
CA GLU A 51 0.49 14.51 -5.46
C GLU A 51 0.07 13.81 -6.77
N LYS A 52 0.90 13.93 -7.81
CA LYS A 52 0.69 13.26 -9.10
C LYS A 52 0.70 11.74 -8.93
N PHE A 53 1.67 11.19 -8.21
CA PHE A 53 1.78 9.75 -7.94
C PHE A 53 0.51 9.20 -7.29
N VAL A 54 0.03 9.84 -6.22
CA VAL A 54 -1.20 9.39 -5.52
C VAL A 54 -2.43 9.47 -6.43
N SER A 55 -2.49 10.40 -7.37
CA SER A 55 -3.61 10.51 -8.32
C SER A 55 -3.57 9.47 -9.44
N GLU A 56 -2.37 9.10 -9.91
CA GLU A 56 -2.19 8.22 -11.06
C GLU A 56 -2.10 6.74 -10.67
N LEU A 57 -1.54 6.45 -9.50
CA LEU A 57 -1.25 5.09 -9.01
C LEU A 57 -2.47 4.17 -9.13
N TRP A 58 -3.66 4.65 -8.78
CA TRP A 58 -4.89 3.82 -8.76
C TRP A 58 -5.43 3.47 -10.14
N ASN A 59 -4.83 3.99 -11.22
CA ASN A 59 -5.14 3.61 -12.59
C ASN A 59 -4.18 2.53 -13.13
N TRP A 60 -3.17 2.13 -12.34
CA TRP A 60 -2.28 1.04 -12.73
C TRP A 60 -3.00 -0.30 -12.58
N LYS A 61 -2.40 -1.36 -13.14
CA LYS A 61 -2.95 -2.71 -12.97
C LYS A 61 -2.81 -3.14 -11.52
N GLU A 62 -3.81 -3.86 -11.01
CA GLU A 62 -3.86 -4.32 -9.62
C GLU A 62 -2.59 -5.07 -9.22
N GLU A 63 -2.10 -5.98 -10.07
CA GLU A 63 -0.88 -6.74 -9.80
C GLU A 63 0.36 -5.86 -9.64
N ILE A 64 0.48 -4.78 -10.42
CA ILE A 64 1.61 -3.84 -10.34
C ILE A 64 1.49 -2.95 -9.10
N ILE A 65 0.27 -2.59 -8.72
CA ILE A 65 0.03 -1.77 -7.52
C ILE A 65 0.30 -2.61 -6.26
N PHE A 66 -0.06 -3.89 -6.26
CA PHE A 66 0.15 -4.79 -5.14
C PHE A 66 1.63 -4.94 -4.78
N ASP A 67 2.52 -4.96 -5.78
CA ASP A 67 3.98 -4.94 -5.64
C ASP A 67 4.51 -3.75 -4.82
N LEU A 68 3.70 -2.71 -4.60
CA LEU A 68 4.02 -1.57 -3.72
C LEU A 68 3.64 -1.75 -2.25
N ALA A 69 3.03 -2.88 -1.86
CA ALA A 69 2.63 -3.15 -0.48
C ALA A 69 3.81 -2.99 0.50
N ASP A 70 4.89 -3.73 0.30
CA ASP A 70 6.08 -3.63 1.17
C ASP A 70 6.80 -2.29 1.07
N PRO A 71 7.00 -1.71 -0.14
CA PRO A 71 7.52 -0.35 -0.25
C PRO A 71 6.73 0.68 0.55
N PHE A 72 5.40 0.63 0.55
CA PHE A 72 4.56 1.58 1.29
C PHE A 72 4.80 1.54 2.80
N LEU A 73 5.22 0.41 3.36
CA LEU A 73 5.55 0.31 4.79
C LEU A 73 6.87 1.01 5.14
N ASN A 74 7.70 1.31 4.15
CA ASN A 74 9.07 1.81 4.33
C ASN A 74 9.29 3.23 3.76
N ILE A 75 8.25 3.87 3.21
CA ILE A 75 8.33 5.27 2.73
C ILE A 75 8.56 6.21 3.92
N VAL A 76 9.52 7.13 3.76
CA VAL A 76 9.80 8.22 4.71
C VAL A 76 9.62 9.61 4.08
N ASN A 77 9.11 9.69 2.84
CA ASN A 77 8.80 10.96 2.17
C ASN A 77 7.72 11.71 2.96
N PRO A 78 7.98 12.95 3.44
CA PRO A 78 7.05 13.68 4.29
C PRO A 78 5.76 14.13 3.58
N ASN A 79 5.71 14.05 2.24
CA ASN A 79 4.53 14.39 1.44
C ASN A 79 3.66 13.17 1.13
N LEU A 80 4.05 11.98 1.58
CA LEU A 80 3.29 10.74 1.42
C LEU A 80 3.03 10.11 2.78
N ASN A 81 1.90 9.41 2.87
CA ASN A 81 1.59 8.59 4.01
C ASN A 81 1.55 7.13 3.55
N GLY A 82 2.67 6.45 3.70
CA GLY A 82 2.83 5.05 3.29
C GLY A 82 1.79 4.13 3.92
N SER A 83 1.53 4.27 5.23
CA SER A 83 0.50 3.48 5.92
C SER A 83 -0.92 3.73 5.39
N TYR A 84 -1.25 4.96 5.02
CA TYR A 84 -2.51 5.25 4.33
C TYR A 84 -2.58 4.58 2.95
N LEU A 85 -1.52 4.66 2.15
CA LEU A 85 -1.46 4.03 0.84
C LEU A 85 -1.60 2.50 0.96
N TYR A 86 -0.92 1.91 1.94
CA TYR A 86 -1.04 0.49 2.27
C TYR A 86 -2.48 0.11 2.63
N CYS A 87 -3.12 0.83 3.55
CA CYS A 87 -4.51 0.55 3.89
C CYS A 87 -5.43 0.75 2.67
N LYS A 88 -5.17 1.73 1.81
CA LYS A 88 -5.95 1.93 0.58
C LYS A 88 -5.79 0.77 -0.41
N LEU A 89 -4.65 0.06 -0.44
CA LEU A 89 -4.50 -1.18 -1.20
C LEU A 89 -5.54 -2.23 -0.78
N ILE A 90 -5.80 -2.37 0.52
CA ILE A 90 -6.80 -3.33 1.03
C ILE A 90 -8.18 -3.07 0.44
N LEU A 91 -8.55 -1.79 0.27
CA LEU A 91 -9.82 -1.40 -0.34
C LEU A 91 -9.85 -1.66 -1.85
N TYR A 92 -8.71 -1.52 -2.51
CA TYR A 92 -8.57 -1.55 -3.96
C TYR A 92 -8.47 -2.99 -4.52
N VAL A 93 -7.71 -3.85 -3.84
CA VAL A 93 -7.40 -5.22 -4.29
C VAL A 93 -8.61 -6.13 -4.11
N ASP A 94 -8.90 -6.94 -5.11
CA ASP A 94 -9.96 -7.94 -5.12
C ASP A 94 -9.43 -9.37 -5.12
N ASP A 95 -8.17 -9.59 -5.49
CA ASP A 95 -7.51 -10.89 -5.38
C ASP A 95 -7.45 -11.39 -3.93
N ILE A 96 -7.72 -12.69 -3.76
CA ILE A 96 -7.87 -13.32 -2.43
C ILE A 96 -6.52 -13.43 -1.73
N GLU A 97 -5.49 -13.95 -2.40
CA GLU A 97 -4.18 -14.17 -1.78
C GLU A 97 -3.54 -12.84 -1.37
N SER A 98 -3.66 -11.84 -2.25
CA SER A 98 -3.22 -10.47 -2.00
C SER A 98 -3.96 -9.84 -0.82
N GLN A 99 -5.28 -10.06 -0.70
CA GLN A 99 -6.05 -9.59 0.47
C GLN A 99 -5.59 -10.23 1.78
N GLU A 100 -5.36 -11.55 1.79
CA GLU A 100 -4.89 -12.26 2.99
C GLU A 100 -3.53 -11.73 3.44
N TYR A 101 -2.62 -11.46 2.49
CA TYR A 101 -1.35 -10.82 2.78
C TYR A 101 -1.53 -9.44 3.41
N LEU A 102 -2.34 -8.59 2.78
CA LEU A 102 -2.47 -7.19 3.21
C LEU A 102 -3.07 -7.08 4.62
N VAL A 103 -4.08 -7.91 4.91
CA VAL A 103 -4.77 -7.93 6.21
C VAL A 103 -3.84 -8.31 7.36
N GLN A 104 -2.83 -9.14 7.12
CA GLN A 104 -1.87 -9.53 8.17
C GLN A 104 -1.04 -8.36 8.71
N ASN A 105 -0.89 -7.26 7.95
CA ASN A 105 -0.18 -6.07 8.41
C ASN A 105 -1.10 -4.88 8.75
N ILE A 106 -2.39 -5.11 8.96
CA ILE A 106 -3.38 -4.04 9.20
C ILE A 106 -3.06 -3.11 10.37
N GLN A 107 -2.25 -3.53 11.36
CA GLN A 107 -1.81 -2.70 12.49
C GLN A 107 -1.16 -1.38 12.03
N VAL A 108 -0.65 -1.32 10.80
CA VAL A 108 -0.09 -0.10 10.20
C VAL A 108 -1.12 1.04 10.10
N VAL A 109 -2.41 0.74 10.17
CA VAL A 109 -3.48 1.75 10.23
C VAL A 109 -3.30 2.74 11.39
N HIS A 110 -2.64 2.31 12.48
CA HIS A 110 -2.33 3.15 13.63
C HIS A 110 -1.24 4.19 13.36
N ASN A 111 -0.43 4.00 12.31
CA ASN A 111 0.58 4.97 11.89
C ASN A 111 -0.02 6.11 11.06
N ILE A 112 -1.27 5.99 10.60
CA ILE A 112 -1.97 7.10 9.93
C ILE A 112 -2.23 8.19 10.99
N PRO A 113 -1.77 9.45 10.79
CA PRO A 113 -1.98 10.51 11.76
C PRO A 113 -3.47 10.76 12.04
N ILE A 114 -3.78 11.13 13.27
CA ILE A 114 -5.14 11.48 13.70
C ILE A 114 -5.67 12.63 12.84
N LYS A 115 -6.93 12.54 12.42
CA LYS A 115 -7.64 13.48 11.55
C LYS A 115 -7.04 13.64 10.14
N ALA A 116 -6.09 12.80 9.74
CA ALA A 116 -5.54 12.83 8.38
C ALA A 116 -6.52 12.29 7.33
N GLN A 117 -7.45 11.41 7.73
CA GLN A 117 -8.46 10.80 6.85
C GLN A 117 -9.85 10.89 7.49
N PRO A 118 -10.93 10.96 6.69
CA PRO A 118 -12.29 10.96 7.21
C PRO A 118 -12.60 9.62 7.91
N ILE A 119 -13.50 9.65 8.90
CA ILE A 119 -13.93 8.43 9.63
C ILE A 119 -14.43 7.35 8.67
N ASP A 120 -15.12 7.75 7.59
CA ASP A 120 -15.69 6.84 6.59
C ASP A 120 -14.63 5.94 5.94
N PHE A 121 -13.40 6.43 5.75
CA PHE A 121 -12.29 5.61 5.24
C PHE A 121 -12.03 4.38 6.13
N TYR A 122 -12.01 4.57 7.45
CA TYR A 122 -11.80 3.48 8.38
C TYR A 122 -13.01 2.56 8.50
N LEU A 123 -14.23 3.09 8.34
CA LEU A 123 -15.44 2.28 8.29
C LEU A 123 -15.46 1.39 7.04
N ASP A 124 -15.06 1.92 5.89
CA ASP A 124 -14.92 1.16 4.65
C ASP A 124 -13.86 0.06 4.77
N LEU A 125 -12.73 0.34 5.43
CA LEU A 125 -11.72 -0.67 5.74
C LEU A 125 -12.30 -1.80 6.59
N ALA A 126 -12.98 -1.48 7.69
CA ALA A 126 -13.57 -2.49 8.56
C ALA A 126 -14.57 -3.36 7.79
N LYS A 127 -15.40 -2.74 6.93
CA LYS A 127 -16.35 -3.44 6.08
C LYS A 127 -15.66 -4.35 5.07
N LYS A 128 -14.59 -3.89 4.40
CA LYS A 128 -13.83 -4.70 3.45
C LYS A 128 -13.24 -5.94 4.13
N ILE A 129 -12.67 -5.80 5.34
CA ILE A 129 -12.12 -6.95 6.09
C ILE A 129 -13.22 -7.94 6.50
N LEU A 130 -14.41 -7.48 6.89
CA LEU A 130 -15.54 -8.38 7.17
C LEU A 130 -15.94 -9.17 5.92
N ILE A 131 -15.97 -8.54 4.74
CA ILE A 131 -16.24 -9.22 3.47
C ILE A 131 -15.16 -10.26 3.16
N ILE A 132 -13.88 -9.94 3.42
CA ILE A 132 -12.75 -10.88 3.26
C ILE A 132 -12.93 -12.11 4.17
N ASN A 133 -13.27 -11.90 5.45
CA ASN A 133 -13.56 -12.99 6.40
C ASN A 133 -14.66 -13.93 5.89
N GLU A 134 -15.77 -13.36 5.42
CA GLU A 134 -16.91 -14.11 4.90
C GLU A 134 -16.55 -14.91 3.64
N LYS A 135 -15.83 -14.30 2.70
CA LYS A 135 -15.45 -14.95 1.43
C LYS A 135 -14.45 -16.09 1.63
N ASN A 136 -13.48 -15.93 2.51
CA ASN A 136 -12.37 -16.87 2.65
C ASN A 136 -12.63 -17.91 3.76
N ASN A 137 -13.77 -17.84 4.46
CA ASN A 137 -14.04 -18.63 5.67
C ASN A 137 -12.89 -18.50 6.70
N GLN A 138 -12.31 -17.30 6.78
CA GLN A 138 -11.21 -16.93 7.64
C GLN A 138 -11.71 -16.14 8.86
N ASN A 139 -10.86 -16.03 9.88
CA ASN A 139 -11.18 -15.29 11.09
C ASN A 139 -10.13 -14.21 11.39
N TYR A 140 -10.12 -13.14 10.61
CA TYR A 140 -9.32 -11.94 10.86
C TYR A 140 -10.00 -10.99 11.87
N ASN A 141 -10.57 -11.52 12.97
CA ASN A 141 -11.16 -10.69 14.02
C ASN A 141 -10.15 -9.69 14.60
N TYR A 142 -8.88 -10.09 14.70
CA TYR A 142 -7.79 -9.19 15.08
C TYR A 142 -7.76 -7.92 14.22
N ALA A 143 -7.84 -8.08 12.89
CA ALA A 143 -7.79 -6.97 11.96
C ALA A 143 -8.98 -6.00 12.09
N VAL A 144 -10.17 -6.54 12.37
CA VAL A 144 -11.36 -5.74 12.64
C VAL A 144 -11.19 -4.93 13.94
N GLU A 145 -10.59 -5.52 14.98
CA GLU A 145 -10.34 -4.84 16.25
C GLU A 145 -9.29 -3.73 16.13
N GLU A 146 -8.22 -3.92 15.35
CA GLU A 146 -7.24 -2.85 15.05
C GLU A 146 -7.93 -1.63 14.42
N ILE A 147 -8.82 -1.84 13.44
CA ILE A 147 -9.56 -0.75 12.81
C ILE A 147 -10.55 -0.10 13.79
N ARG A 148 -11.25 -0.88 14.63
CA ARG A 148 -12.16 -0.35 15.67
C ARG A 148 -11.42 0.50 16.70
N SER A 149 -10.24 0.04 17.12
CA SER A 149 -9.33 0.78 17.99
C SER A 149 -8.96 2.12 17.35
N LYS A 150 -8.52 2.10 16.08
CA LYS A 150 -8.21 3.31 15.32
C LYS A 150 -9.40 4.29 15.23
N ILE A 151 -10.61 3.80 14.94
CA ILE A 151 -11.83 4.63 14.89
C ILE A 151 -12.12 5.29 16.24
N THR A 152 -11.87 4.58 17.34
CA THR A 152 -12.05 5.12 18.70
C THR A 152 -11.06 6.26 18.96
N THR A 153 -9.79 6.08 18.54
CA THR A 153 -8.76 7.13 18.62
C THR A 153 -9.13 8.36 17.80
N GLU A 154 -9.71 8.21 16.60
CA GLU A 154 -10.12 9.34 15.75
C GLU A 154 -11.28 10.17 16.33
N LYS A 155 -12.12 9.55 17.17
CA LYS A 155 -13.29 10.18 17.80
C LYS A 155 -12.99 10.85 19.15
N SER A 156 -11.82 10.59 19.72
CA SER A 156 -11.39 11.14 21.02
C SER A 156 -10.78 12.53 20.85
#